data_AF-A0AAN8KNW2-F1
#
_entry.id   AF-A0AAN8KNW2-F1
#
_cell.length_a   1.000
_cell.length_b   1.000
_cell.length_c   1.000
_cell.angle_alpha   90.00
_cell.angle_beta   90.00
_cell.angle_gamma   90.00
#
_symmetry.space_group_name_H-M   'P 1'
#
loop_
_entity.id
_entity.type
_entity.pdbx_description
1 polymer ?
#
loop_
_entity_poly.entity_id
_entity_poly.type
_entity_poly.pdbx_seq_one_letter_code
_entity_poly.pdbx_strand_id
1 'polypeptide(L)'
;MTNMLTKGAIEALTKGSKDLQNPILQLVNIRKIDGGSGPARFRLMMSDGQHSMSSFMLSTQLNPMAEDNQLAPNCICQLKRNVTNVLKDGRLVVVILDMEVVKSADEVAGKIGEPTPYVEGQSKAPQSAPNPSVHPLQPQNGNYVPSEGIQTP
;
A
#
# COMPACT_ATOMS: atom_id res chain seq x y z
N MET A 1 12.79 10.04 14.30
CA MET A 1 12.10 8.92 15.01
C MET A 1 11.55 7.96 13.97
N THR A 2 12.37 7.10 13.37
CA THR A 2 12.03 6.54 12.03
C THR A 2 12.23 5.03 11.86
N ASN A 3 12.26 4.26 12.95
CA ASN A 3 12.55 2.83 12.91
C ASN A 3 11.56 1.95 13.72
N MET A 4 10.27 2.33 13.78
CA MET A 4 9.27 1.43 14.40
C MET A 4 8.77 0.33 13.47
N LEU A 5 8.74 0.55 12.15
CA LEU A 5 8.26 -0.43 11.18
C LEU A 5 9.42 -1.13 10.47
N THR A 6 9.23 -2.40 10.12
CA THR A 6 10.23 -3.22 9.42
C THR A 6 10.19 -2.92 7.92
N LYS A 7 10.87 -1.86 7.48
CA LYS A 7 10.94 -1.47 6.06
C LYS A 7 11.36 -2.63 5.16
N GLY A 8 10.66 -2.82 4.03
CA GLY A 8 10.89 -3.91 3.09
C GLY A 8 10.24 -5.23 3.49
N ALA A 9 9.54 -5.29 4.63
CA ALA A 9 8.83 -6.49 5.07
C ALA A 9 7.75 -6.92 4.08
N ILE A 10 7.00 -6.00 3.46
CA ILE A 10 5.96 -6.38 2.50
C ILE A 10 6.58 -7.10 1.30
N GLU A 11 7.67 -6.57 0.76
CA GLU A 11 8.40 -7.22 -0.34
C GLU A 11 8.92 -8.60 0.09
N ALA A 12 9.57 -8.69 1.25
CA ALA A 12 10.09 -9.96 1.77
C ALA A 12 8.99 -11.01 2.02
N LEU A 13 7.82 -10.61 2.53
CA LEU A 13 6.66 -11.48 2.72
C LEU A 13 6.11 -12.00 1.40
N THR A 14 5.98 -11.12 0.39
CA THR A 14 5.48 -11.53 -0.93
C THR A 14 6.43 -12.50 -1.64
N LYS A 15 7.74 -12.35 -1.42
CA LYS A 15 8.78 -13.28 -1.91
C LYS A 15 8.89 -14.57 -1.10
N GLY A 16 8.12 -14.72 -0.02
CA GLY A 16 8.19 -15.89 0.87
C GLY A 16 9.53 -16.03 1.59
N SER A 17 10.21 -14.91 1.89
CA SER A 17 11.51 -14.92 2.54
C SER A 17 11.43 -15.56 3.93
N LYS A 18 12.29 -16.55 4.18
CA LYS A 18 12.38 -17.25 5.48
C LYS A 18 13.15 -16.47 6.54
N ASP A 19 13.93 -15.47 6.11
CA ASP A 19 14.79 -14.69 7.00
C ASP A 19 14.05 -13.53 7.69
N LEU A 20 12.82 -13.24 7.26
CA LEU A 20 12.00 -12.19 7.85
C LEU A 20 11.35 -12.67 9.14
N GLN A 21 12.04 -12.45 10.27
CA GLN A 21 11.53 -12.78 11.58
C GLN A 21 10.76 -11.60 12.18
N ASN A 22 9.55 -11.89 12.67
CA ASN A 22 8.74 -10.98 13.47
C ASN A 22 8.61 -9.55 12.91
N PRO A 23 8.22 -9.36 11.63
CA PRO A 23 8.14 -8.03 11.04
C PRO A 23 7.07 -7.18 11.74
N ILE A 24 7.39 -5.91 11.96
CA ILE A 24 6.52 -4.90 12.56
C ILE A 24 5.89 -4.06 11.44
N LEU A 25 4.57 -4.07 11.38
CA LEU A 25 3.76 -3.41 10.36
C LEU A 25 2.70 -2.53 11.02
N GLN A 26 2.29 -1.46 10.34
CA GLN A 26 1.14 -0.67 10.73
C GLN A 26 -0.13 -1.17 10.03
N LEU A 27 -1.22 -1.30 10.77
CA LEU A 27 -2.55 -1.53 10.21
C LEU A 27 -3.07 -0.23 9.61
N VAL A 28 -3.23 -0.19 8.29
CA VAL A 28 -3.79 0.98 7.58
C VAL A 28 -5.31 0.89 7.53
N ASN A 29 -5.84 -0.31 7.27
CA ASN A 29 -7.28 -0.54 7.19
C ASN A 29 -7.60 -2.01 7.49
N ILE A 30 -8.77 -2.26 8.06
CA ILE A 30 -9.33 -3.59 8.27
C ILE A 30 -10.78 -3.59 7.79
N ARG A 31 -11.17 -4.63 7.06
CA ARG A 31 -12.58 -4.83 6.71
C ARG A 31 -12.99 -6.29 6.84
N LYS A 32 -14.19 -6.51 7.36
CA LYS A 32 -14.87 -7.79 7.24
C LYS A 32 -15.24 -8.02 5.77
N ILE A 33 -15.01 -9.22 5.27
CA ILE A 33 -15.40 -9.64 3.92
C ILE A 33 -16.42 -10.78 4.03
N ASP A 34 -17.36 -10.82 3.09
CA ASP A 34 -18.39 -11.85 3.06
C ASP A 34 -17.77 -13.22 2.77
N GLY A 35 -17.99 -14.16 3.69
CA GLY A 35 -17.50 -15.54 3.63
C GLY A 35 -18.60 -16.57 3.40
N GLY A 36 -19.84 -16.15 3.16
CA GLY A 36 -21.01 -17.03 3.18
C GLY A 36 -21.37 -17.45 4.60
N SER A 37 -21.74 -18.71 4.81
CA SER A 37 -22.11 -19.28 6.12
C SER A 37 -20.93 -19.63 7.03
N GLY A 38 -19.70 -19.38 6.60
CA GLY A 38 -18.49 -19.69 7.37
C GLY A 38 -18.14 -18.63 8.42
N PRO A 39 -17.05 -18.86 9.19
CA PRO A 39 -16.52 -17.86 10.11
C PRO A 39 -16.23 -16.52 9.41
N ALA A 40 -16.30 -15.43 10.17
CA ALA A 40 -15.95 -14.11 9.68
C ALA A 40 -14.53 -14.11 9.08
N ARG A 41 -14.35 -13.39 7.98
CA ARG A 41 -13.05 -13.23 7.32
C ARG A 41 -12.71 -11.76 7.33
N PHE A 42 -11.48 -11.43 7.73
CA PHE A 42 -11.02 -10.04 7.75
C PHE A 42 -9.87 -9.86 6.76
N ARG A 43 -10.00 -8.86 5.89
CA ARG A 43 -8.93 -8.40 5.01
C ARG A 43 -8.28 -7.17 5.61
N LEU A 44 -6.95 -7.19 5.68
CA LEU A 44 -6.14 -6.12 6.23
C LEU A 44 -5.36 -5.42 5.11
N MET A 45 -5.22 -4.10 5.24
CA MET A 45 -4.22 -3.32 4.53
C MET A 45 -3.12 -2.99 5.52
N MET A 46 -1.91 -3.49 5.28
CA MET A 46 -0.76 -3.28 6.15
C MET A 46 0.26 -2.39 5.47
N SER A 47 1.06 -1.68 6.26
CA SER A 47 2.21 -0.90 5.79
C SER A 47 3.48 -1.23 6.56
N ASP A 48 4.61 -1.32 5.85
CA ASP A 48 5.95 -1.40 6.43
C ASP A 48 6.66 -0.02 6.50
N GLY A 49 5.91 1.06 6.23
CA GLY A 49 6.40 2.44 6.15
C GLY A 49 7.03 2.83 4.81
N GLN A 50 7.33 1.87 3.93
CA GLN A 50 7.78 2.09 2.55
C GLN A 50 6.68 1.75 1.56
N HIS A 51 6.04 0.60 1.78
CA HIS A 51 4.98 0.06 0.97
C HIS A 51 3.70 -0.12 1.79
N SER A 52 2.59 -0.22 1.08
CA SER A 52 1.32 -0.70 1.63
C SER A 52 0.72 -1.76 0.72
N MET A 53 0.08 -2.78 1.30
CA MET A 53 -0.53 -3.86 0.54
C MET A 53 -1.83 -4.32 1.21
N SER A 54 -2.88 -4.52 0.42
CA SER A 54 -4.22 -4.93 0.90
C SER A 54 -4.46 -6.44 0.87
N SER A 55 -3.49 -7.22 0.40
CA SER A 55 -3.56 -8.68 0.27
C SER A 55 -3.16 -9.42 1.55
N PHE A 56 -3.52 -8.89 2.72
CA PHE A 56 -3.39 -9.60 3.99
C PHE A 56 -4.74 -10.16 4.43
N MET A 57 -4.74 -11.39 4.91
CA MET A 57 -5.91 -12.06 5.49
C MET A 57 -5.61 -12.46 6.93
N LEU A 58 -6.53 -12.16 7.83
CA LEU A 58 -6.47 -12.63 9.20
C LEU A 58 -6.90 -14.10 9.26
N SER A 59 -6.14 -14.94 9.96
CA SER A 59 -6.61 -16.29 10.30
C SER A 59 -7.83 -16.20 11.21
N THR A 60 -8.79 -17.12 11.04
CA THR A 60 -10.02 -17.13 11.84
C THR A 60 -9.76 -17.30 13.33
N GLN A 61 -8.61 -17.88 13.70
CA GLN A 61 -8.18 -17.98 15.11
C GLN A 61 -7.88 -16.62 15.76
N LEU A 62 -7.62 -15.59 14.96
CA LEU A 62 -7.35 -14.22 15.42
C LEU A 62 -8.58 -13.31 15.26
N ASN A 63 -9.73 -13.84 14.79
CA ASN A 63 -10.97 -13.08 14.68
C ASN A 63 -11.37 -12.34 15.96
N PRO A 64 -11.22 -12.92 17.18
CA PRO A 64 -11.53 -12.20 18.41
C PRO A 64 -10.81 -10.84 18.52
N MET A 65 -9.55 -10.73 18.05
CA MET A 65 -8.82 -9.46 18.08
C MET A 65 -9.48 -8.39 17.19
N ALA A 66 -10.07 -8.79 16.06
CA ALA A 66 -10.79 -7.87 15.17
C ALA A 66 -12.18 -7.53 15.72
N GLU A 67 -12.89 -8.53 16.26
CA GLU A 67 -14.25 -8.38 16.80
C GLU A 67 -14.26 -7.55 18.10
N ASP A 68 -13.23 -7.70 18.93
CA ASP A 68 -13.03 -6.92 20.16
C ASP A 68 -12.39 -5.54 19.89
N ASN A 69 -12.26 -5.13 18.62
CA ASN A 69 -11.66 -3.85 18.18
C ASN A 69 -10.20 -3.62 18.63
N GLN A 70 -9.45 -4.67 18.97
CA GLN A 70 -8.01 -4.56 19.24
C GLN A 70 -7.23 -4.21 17.97
N LEU A 71 -7.72 -4.67 16.81
CA LEU A 71 -7.18 -4.33 15.49
C LEU A 71 -7.89 -3.11 14.91
N ALA A 72 -7.49 -1.92 15.34
CA ALA A 72 -7.99 -0.65 14.83
C ALA A 72 -6.98 0.02 13.87
N PRO A 73 -7.43 0.77 12.84
CA PRO A 73 -6.56 1.53 11.97
C PRO A 73 -5.56 2.39 12.76
N ASN A 74 -4.31 2.43 12.26
CA ASN A 74 -3.11 3.03 12.85
C ASN A 74 -2.39 2.20 13.92
N CYS A 75 -2.97 1.13 14.45
CA CYS A 75 -2.24 0.28 15.40
C CYS A 75 -1.00 -0.35 14.75
N ILE A 76 0.00 -0.65 15.58
CA ILE A 76 1.25 -1.29 15.15
C ILE A 76 1.21 -2.73 15.61
N CYS A 77 1.39 -3.65 14.67
CA CYS A 77 1.36 -5.08 14.91
C CYS A 77 2.71 -5.73 14.59
N GLN A 78 3.12 -6.70 15.40
CA GLN A 78 4.21 -7.61 15.07
C GLN A 78 3.64 -8.94 14.60
N LEU A 79 4.00 -9.39 13.40
CA LEU A 79 3.56 -10.67 12.86
C LEU A 79 4.49 -11.79 13.36
N LYS A 80 3.98 -12.69 14.21
CA LYS A 80 4.77 -13.81 14.75
C LYS A 80 4.79 -15.02 13.83
N ARG A 81 3.70 -15.25 13.10
CA ARG A 81 3.57 -16.38 12.17
C ARG A 81 2.66 -15.99 11.00
N ASN A 82 3.12 -16.26 9.80
CA ASN A 82 2.39 -15.98 8.57
C ASN A 82 2.73 -17.04 7.51
N VAL A 83 1.88 -17.13 6.49
CA VAL A 83 2.15 -17.91 5.28
C VAL A 83 1.75 -17.08 4.06
N THR A 84 2.52 -17.19 2.99
CA THR A 84 2.22 -16.54 1.71
C THR A 84 1.71 -17.58 0.74
N ASN A 85 0.50 -17.37 0.23
CA ASN A 85 -0.16 -18.25 -0.72
C ASN A 85 -0.36 -17.55 -2.05
N VAL A 86 -0.13 -18.27 -3.14
CA VAL A 86 -0.53 -17.85 -4.50
C VAL A 86 -1.89 -18.47 -4.80
N LEU A 87 -2.89 -17.65 -5.09
CA LEU A 87 -4.21 -18.11 -5.53
C LEU A 87 -4.16 -18.63 -6.97
N LYS A 88 -5.20 -19.36 -7.38
CA LYS A 88 -5.32 -19.92 -8.74
C LYS A 88 -5.25 -18.86 -9.85
N ASP A 89 -5.69 -17.64 -9.56
CA ASP A 89 -5.67 -16.51 -10.48
C ASP A 89 -4.35 -15.71 -10.43
N GLY A 90 -3.32 -16.24 -9.76
CA GLY A 90 -2.01 -15.63 -9.62
C GLY A 90 -1.91 -14.58 -8.53
N ARG A 91 -3.01 -14.20 -7.86
CA ARG A 91 -2.94 -13.21 -6.78
C ARG A 91 -2.26 -13.77 -5.54
N LEU A 92 -1.32 -13.02 -4.99
CA LEU A 92 -0.69 -13.33 -3.70
C LEU A 92 -1.58 -12.92 -2.53
N VAL A 93 -1.61 -13.75 -1.50
CA VAL A 93 -2.25 -13.45 -0.21
C VAL A 93 -1.34 -13.86 0.93
N VAL A 94 -1.04 -12.93 1.83
CA VAL A 94 -0.35 -13.22 3.09
C VAL A 94 -1.40 -13.50 4.15
N VAL A 95 -1.44 -14.74 4.66
CA VAL A 95 -2.32 -15.14 5.75
C VAL A 95 -1.56 -15.00 7.06
N ILE A 96 -2.08 -14.16 7.96
CA ILE A 96 -1.49 -13.96 9.28
C ILE A 96 -2.07 -14.99 10.23
N LEU A 97 -1.20 -15.87 10.73
CA LEU A 97 -1.55 -16.96 11.64
C LEU A 97 -1.39 -16.54 13.10
N ASP A 98 -0.45 -15.65 13.38
CA ASP A 98 -0.14 -15.21 14.74
C ASP A 98 0.43 -13.79 14.70
N MET A 99 -0.05 -12.91 15.58
CA MET A 99 0.39 -11.52 15.71
C MET A 99 0.17 -10.99 17.11
N GLU A 100 0.81 -9.88 17.44
CA GLU A 100 0.51 -9.07 18.62
C GLU A 100 0.38 -7.59 18.25
N VAL A 101 -0.43 -6.86 19.00
CA VAL A 101 -0.48 -5.39 18.93
C VAL A 101 0.62 -4.85 19.83
N VAL A 102 1.62 -4.20 19.22
CA VAL A 102 2.76 -3.58 19.91
C VAL A 102 2.43 -2.18 20.38
N LYS A 103 1.58 -1.47 19.62
CA LYS A 103 0.98 -0.18 20.01
C LYS A 103 -0.45 -0.12 19.53
N SER A 104 -1.37 0.28 20.41
CA SER A 104 -2.76 0.49 20.04
C SER A 104 -2.91 1.73 19.15
N ALA A 105 -4.08 1.88 18.52
CA ALA A 105 -4.32 2.97 17.58
C ALA A 105 -4.25 4.36 18.23
N ASP A 106 -4.65 4.48 19.50
CA ASP A 106 -4.60 5.71 20.29
C ASP A 106 -3.18 6.12 20.72
N GLU A 107 -2.24 5.17 20.77
CA GLU A 107 -0.82 5.44 21.02
C GLU A 107 -0.05 5.92 19.78
N VAL A 108 -0.68 5.89 18.61
CA VAL A 108 -0.05 6.18 17.32
C VAL A 108 -0.71 7.40 16.69
N ALA A 109 0.07 8.47 16.49
CA ALA A 109 -0.42 9.76 16.02
C ALA A 109 -1.08 9.75 14.62
N GLY A 110 -0.97 8.64 13.88
CA GLY A 110 -1.58 8.45 12.57
C GLY A 110 -0.78 7.52 11.67
N LYS A 111 -1.04 7.57 10.36
CA LYS A 111 -0.28 6.80 9.35
C LYS A 111 1.21 7.19 9.42
N ILE A 112 2.09 6.19 9.49
CA ILE A 112 3.53 6.38 9.58
C ILE A 112 4.12 6.40 8.16
N GLY A 113 4.72 7.54 7.79
CA GLY A 113 5.33 7.74 6.49
C GLY A 113 4.32 7.88 5.35
N GLU A 114 4.82 7.84 4.11
CA GLU A 114 4.01 7.90 2.89
C GLU A 114 4.20 6.63 2.05
N PRO A 115 3.66 5.48 2.52
CA PRO A 115 3.86 4.21 1.84
C PRO A 115 3.16 4.18 0.49
N THR A 116 3.85 3.74 -0.55
CA THR A 116 3.26 3.54 -1.87
C THR A 116 2.63 2.15 -1.98
N PRO A 117 1.57 1.95 -2.78
CA PRO A 117 1.02 0.61 -3.02
C PRO A 117 2.10 -0.33 -3.57
N TYR A 118 2.24 -1.53 -2.99
CA TYR A 118 3.17 -2.54 -3.49
C TYR A 118 2.63 -3.18 -4.77
N VAL A 119 3.45 -3.20 -5.83
CA VAL A 119 3.19 -3.91 -7.08
C VAL A 119 4.32 -4.89 -7.30
N GLU A 120 3.97 -6.17 -7.42
CA GLU A 120 4.94 -7.24 -7.65
C GLU A 120 5.68 -6.99 -8.97
N GLY A 121 7.02 -6.96 -8.92
CA GLY A 121 7.87 -6.67 -10.08
C GLY A 121 8.21 -5.20 -10.33
N GLN A 122 7.68 -4.25 -9.53
CA GLN A 122 8.05 -2.82 -9.59
C GLN A 122 9.14 -2.41 -8.58
N SER A 123 10.03 -3.31 -8.16
CA SER A 123 11.22 -2.93 -7.40
C SER A 123 12.25 -2.21 -8.30
N LYS A 124 11.88 -1.01 -8.76
CA LYS A 124 12.79 0.07 -9.17
C LYS A 124 12.33 1.34 -8.46
N ALA A 125 13.31 2.02 -7.88
CA ALA A 125 13.23 3.18 -6.98
C ALA A 125 12.12 4.21 -7.32
N PRO A 126 11.66 5.00 -6.33
CA PRO A 126 10.74 6.09 -6.62
C PRO A 126 11.45 7.09 -7.54
N GLN A 127 11.04 7.10 -8.81
CA GLN A 127 11.37 8.18 -9.71
C GLN A 127 10.47 9.35 -9.32
N SER A 128 10.98 10.19 -8.42
CA SER A 128 10.48 11.53 -8.22
C SER A 128 10.50 12.21 -9.59
N ALA A 129 9.34 12.45 -10.18
CA ALA A 129 9.23 13.34 -11.32
C ALA A 129 9.27 14.78 -10.80
N PRO A 130 10.27 15.62 -11.16
CA PRO A 130 10.06 17.04 -11.14
C PRO A 130 9.35 17.40 -12.46
N ASN A 131 8.09 17.82 -12.34
CA ASN A 131 7.45 18.66 -13.35
C ASN A 131 8.29 19.94 -13.53
N PRO A 132 8.64 20.35 -14.76
CA PRO A 132 8.86 21.76 -15.05
C PRO A 132 7.59 22.30 -15.72
N SER A 133 6.81 22.99 -14.89
CA SER A 133 6.16 24.27 -15.20
C SER A 133 6.06 24.70 -16.67
N VAL A 134 4.81 24.82 -17.11
CA VAL A 134 4.31 25.68 -18.18
C VAL A 134 5.15 26.96 -18.41
N HIS A 135 5.69 27.11 -19.62
CA HIS A 135 6.16 28.41 -20.11
C HIS A 135 4.99 29.12 -20.82
N PRO A 136 4.60 30.36 -20.43
CA PRO A 136 3.67 31.16 -21.20
C PRO A 136 4.38 31.92 -22.33
N LEU A 137 3.86 31.73 -23.55
CA LEU A 137 3.71 32.67 -24.68
C LEU A 137 4.75 33.80 -24.83
N GLN A 138 5.57 33.68 -25.87
CA GLN A 138 6.36 34.77 -26.43
C GLN A 138 5.51 35.54 -27.47
N PRO A 139 5.38 36.88 -27.39
CA PRO A 139 4.70 37.66 -28.41
C PRO A 139 5.63 37.91 -29.62
N GLN A 140 5.25 37.39 -30.80
CA GLN A 140 5.88 37.79 -32.06
C GLN A 140 5.10 38.95 -32.68
N ASN A 141 5.69 40.15 -32.56
CA ASN A 141 5.31 41.32 -33.33
C ASN A 141 6.01 41.29 -34.71
N GLY A 142 5.20 41.42 -35.76
CA GLY A 142 5.48 42.26 -36.94
C GLY A 142 6.53 41.77 -37.95
N ASN A 143 6.06 41.30 -39.11
CA ASN A 143 6.23 42.08 -40.34
C ASN A 143 5.30 41.61 -41.48
N TYR A 144 4.59 42.60 -42.02
CA TYR A 144 3.81 42.68 -43.27
C TYR A 144 4.67 42.27 -44.49
N VAL A 145 4.16 41.71 -45.60
CA VAL A 145 3.42 42.36 -46.71
C VAL A 145 2.67 41.30 -47.60
N PRO A 146 1.67 41.71 -48.41
CA PRO A 146 0.63 40.87 -49.04
C PRO A 146 0.79 40.66 -50.56
N SER A 147 0.04 39.71 -51.14
CA SER A 147 -0.59 39.79 -52.49
C SER A 147 -1.33 38.48 -52.80
N GLU A 148 -2.67 38.50 -52.81
CA GLU A 148 -3.54 38.40 -54.00
C GLU A 148 -3.67 37.00 -54.64
N GLY A 149 -4.92 36.51 -54.69
CA GLY A 149 -5.29 35.26 -55.35
C GLY A 149 -6.75 34.89 -55.09
N ILE A 150 -7.63 35.62 -55.77
CA ILE A 150 -9.09 35.54 -55.75
C ILE A 150 -9.63 34.14 -56.10
N GLN A 151 -10.72 33.79 -55.43
CA GLN A 151 -11.53 32.60 -55.65
C GLN A 151 -12.47 32.74 -56.85
N THR A 152 -12.88 31.58 -57.38
CA THR A 152 -14.14 31.22 -58.07
C THR A 152 -14.03 30.90 -59.56
N PRO A 153 -14.98 30.11 -60.12
CA PRO A 153 -16.02 29.29 -59.48
C PRO A 153 -15.76 27.78 -59.56
#